data_AF-A0A7X7C2P1-F1
#
_entry.id   AF-A0A7X7C2P1-F1
#
_cell.length_a   1.000
_cell.length_b   1.000
_cell.length_c   1.000
_cell.angle_alpha   90.00
_cell.angle_beta   90.00
_cell.angle_gamma   90.00
#
_symmetry.space_group_name_H-M   'P 1'
#
loop_
_entity.id
_entity.type
_entity.pdbx_description
1 polymer ?
#
loop_
_entity_poly.entity_id
_entity_poly.type
_entity_poly.pdbx_seq_one_letter_code
_entity_poly.pdbx_strand_id
1 'polypeptide(L)'
;AFEFQAIRYAASYATIDKIDDLVKKVYAPYIEKYRSEFELGIRKLNEFLQVNDAQKNFNEKQRIILVASDFDEQTLSAAAWLNSNNVDMSCYRLTPYKLNEDLYFYVEKLLPVTNYDDYYVNLMDKSVITTVNGDKKITRRSLPKIDLMLEWGVVKEGDIIVAKGREDEGRLLSNGNVMVNGEEKSMQAWLKEIYGWSSVQTYVFAVHKETGKTLSQIREDYMAQKESESTEV
;
A
#
# COMPACT_ATOMS: atom_id res chain seq x y z
N ALA A 1 16.86 11.43 -4.13
CA ALA A 1 18.30 11.13 -3.93
C ALA A 1 18.55 10.08 -2.82
N PHE A 2 17.59 9.86 -1.91
CA PHE A 2 17.64 8.86 -0.83
C PHE A 2 16.93 7.56 -1.22
N GLU A 3 15.80 7.68 -1.91
CA GLU A 3 14.96 6.60 -2.45
C GLU A 3 15.79 5.68 -3.37
N PHE A 4 16.60 6.29 -4.24
CA PHE A 4 17.49 5.56 -5.14
C PHE A 4 18.65 4.87 -4.42
N GLN A 5 19.06 5.35 -3.24
CA GLN A 5 20.00 4.61 -2.39
C GLN A 5 19.33 3.36 -1.83
N ALA A 6 18.11 3.47 -1.30
CA ALA A 6 17.37 2.33 -0.76
C ALA A 6 17.16 1.23 -1.82
N ILE A 7 16.78 1.61 -3.04
CA ILE A 7 16.64 0.67 -4.18
C ILE A 7 17.97 0.01 -4.52
N ARG A 8 19.07 0.77 -4.60
CA ARG A 8 20.40 0.22 -4.89
C ARG A 8 20.86 -0.75 -3.81
N TYR A 9 20.58 -0.46 -2.54
CA TYR A 9 20.87 -1.38 -1.45
C TYR A 9 20.07 -2.67 -1.59
N ALA A 10 18.75 -2.59 -1.75
CA ALA A 10 17.91 -3.77 -1.95
C ALA A 10 18.39 -4.62 -3.13
N ALA A 11 18.66 -3.99 -4.28
CA ALA A 11 19.16 -4.69 -5.47
C ALA A 11 20.53 -5.36 -5.24
N SER A 12 21.45 -4.67 -4.54
CA SER A 12 22.79 -5.21 -4.28
C SER A 12 22.73 -6.43 -3.35
N TYR A 13 21.92 -6.36 -2.30
CA TYR A 13 21.76 -7.45 -1.34
C TYR A 13 20.90 -8.59 -1.88
N ALA A 14 19.99 -8.35 -2.83
CA ALA A 14 19.21 -9.39 -3.50
C ALA A 14 20.07 -10.42 -4.25
N THR A 15 21.32 -10.08 -4.60
CA THR A 15 22.26 -10.99 -5.31
C THR A 15 22.94 -12.02 -4.39
N ILE A 16 22.57 -12.09 -3.11
CA ILE A 16 23.21 -12.96 -2.13
C ILE A 16 22.35 -14.20 -1.90
N ASP A 17 22.69 -15.29 -2.58
CA ASP A 17 21.90 -16.53 -2.50
C ASP A 17 22.23 -17.39 -1.26
N LYS A 18 23.44 -17.25 -0.71
CA LYS A 18 23.92 -18.07 0.41
C LYS A 18 24.16 -17.25 1.66
N ILE A 19 23.75 -17.80 2.80
CA ILE A 19 23.95 -17.24 4.14
C ILE A 19 25.43 -16.94 4.42
N ASP A 20 26.32 -17.85 4.05
CA ASP A 20 27.77 -17.68 4.25
C ASP A 20 28.34 -16.50 3.45
N ASP A 21 27.78 -16.23 2.27
CA ASP A 21 28.21 -15.11 1.43
C ASP A 21 27.73 -13.78 1.98
N LEU A 22 26.58 -13.75 2.68
CA LEU A 22 26.14 -12.57 3.42
C LEU A 22 27.14 -12.22 4.53
N VAL A 23 27.61 -13.22 5.29
CA VAL A 23 28.58 -13.02 6.36
C VAL A 23 29.88 -12.45 5.81
N LYS A 24 30.39 -13.02 4.71
CA LYS A 24 31.61 -12.52 4.03
C LYS A 24 31.44 -11.11 3.50
N LYS A 25 30.30 -10.76 2.89
CA LYS A 25 30.08 -9.45 2.26
C LYS A 25 29.78 -8.34 3.27
N VAL A 26 28.97 -8.62 4.30
CA VAL A 26 28.55 -7.63 5.31
C VAL A 26 29.60 -7.45 6.39
N TYR A 27 30.19 -8.54 6.88
CA TYR A 27 31.16 -8.50 7.96
C TYR A 27 32.60 -8.52 7.46
N ALA A 28 32.87 -8.34 6.16
CA ALA A 28 34.20 -8.42 5.56
C ALA A 28 35.28 -7.67 6.37
N PRO A 29 35.10 -6.38 6.73
CA PRO A 29 36.10 -5.63 7.49
C PRO A 29 36.31 -6.17 8.92
N TYR A 30 35.26 -6.73 9.52
CA TYR A 30 35.29 -7.30 10.86
C TYR A 30 35.99 -8.67 10.87
N ILE A 31 35.62 -9.56 9.94
CA ILE A 31 36.18 -10.90 9.80
C ILE A 31 37.65 -10.83 9.43
N GLU A 32 38.06 -9.87 8.60
CA GLU A 32 39.47 -9.70 8.23
C GLU A 32 40.35 -9.45 9.46
N LYS A 33 39.83 -8.70 10.45
CA LYS A 33 40.49 -8.44 11.73
C LYS A 33 40.33 -9.58 12.74
N TYR A 34 39.22 -10.31 12.70
CA TYR A 34 38.86 -11.36 13.66
C TYR A 34 38.48 -12.67 12.96
N ARG A 35 39.42 -13.25 12.21
CA ARG A 35 39.14 -14.45 11.38
C ARG A 35 38.61 -15.63 12.17
N SER A 36 39.02 -15.81 13.42
CA SER A 36 38.54 -16.87 14.32
C SER A 36 37.06 -16.74 14.68
N GLU A 37 36.46 -15.56 14.49
CA GLU A 37 35.04 -15.30 14.80
C GLU A 37 34.13 -15.46 13.57
N PHE A 38 34.66 -15.91 12.43
CA PHE A 38 33.86 -16.17 11.24
C PHE A 38 32.73 -17.17 11.50
N GLU A 39 33.06 -18.28 12.18
CA GLU A 39 32.08 -19.29 12.58
C GLU A 39 31.05 -18.75 13.59
N LEU A 40 31.45 -17.81 14.45
CA LEU A 40 30.54 -17.13 15.37
C LEU A 40 29.54 -16.26 14.60
N GLY A 41 29.97 -15.56 13.56
CA GLY A 41 29.11 -14.76 12.68
C GLY A 41 28.07 -15.61 11.95
N ILE A 42 28.50 -16.74 11.35
CA ILE A 42 27.59 -17.72 10.73
C ILE A 42 26.59 -18.25 11.74
N ARG A 43 27.05 -18.61 12.95
CA ARG A 43 26.17 -19.15 14.00
C ARG A 43 25.11 -18.13 14.41
N LYS A 44 25.50 -16.88 14.68
CA LYS A 44 24.56 -15.81 15.06
C LYS A 44 23.55 -15.51 13.96
N LEU A 45 23.98 -15.50 12.71
CA LEU A 45 23.09 -15.27 11.58
C LEU A 45 22.09 -16.43 11.42
N ASN A 46 22.55 -17.67 11.52
CA ASN A 46 21.67 -18.83 11.47
C ASN A 46 20.67 -18.86 12.62
N GLU A 47 21.10 -18.54 13.84
CA GLU A 47 20.22 -18.41 15.00
C GLU A 47 19.15 -17.33 14.76
N PHE A 48 19.56 -16.16 14.27
CA PHE A 48 18.62 -15.10 13.90
C PHE A 48 17.62 -15.56 12.85
N LEU A 49 18.08 -16.21 11.78
CA LEU A 49 17.19 -16.71 10.73
C LEU A 49 16.27 -17.81 11.25
N GLN A 50 16.73 -18.67 12.15
CA GLN A 50 15.92 -19.74 12.73
C GLN A 50 14.81 -19.20 13.64
N VAL A 51 15.13 -18.23 14.51
CA VAL A 51 14.14 -17.57 15.39
C VAL A 51 13.04 -16.87 14.58
N ASN A 52 13.37 -16.41 13.37
CA ASN A 52 12.44 -15.72 12.48
C ASN A 52 11.84 -16.60 11.37
N ASP A 53 12.04 -17.93 11.42
CA ASP A 53 11.61 -18.91 10.39
C ASP A 53 12.01 -18.50 8.95
N ALA A 54 13.19 -17.89 8.82
CA ALA A 54 13.69 -17.27 7.61
C ALA A 54 14.80 -18.08 6.91
N GLN A 55 15.17 -19.25 7.43
CA GLN A 55 16.23 -20.07 6.85
C GLN A 55 15.87 -20.68 5.49
N LYS A 56 14.59 -21.04 5.30
CA LYS A 56 14.12 -21.73 4.09
C LYS A 56 13.83 -20.80 2.92
N ASN A 57 13.53 -19.53 3.21
CA ASN A 57 13.16 -18.49 2.25
C ASN A 57 14.17 -17.33 2.28
N PHE A 58 15.42 -17.63 2.67
CA PHE A 58 16.47 -16.64 2.83
C PHE A 58 16.61 -15.83 1.55
N ASN A 59 16.42 -14.52 1.68
CA ASN A 59 16.62 -13.53 0.61
C ASN A 59 15.80 -13.76 -0.67
N GLU A 60 14.71 -14.53 -0.63
CA GLU A 60 13.83 -14.75 -1.79
C GLU A 60 13.03 -13.51 -2.19
N LYS A 61 12.78 -12.60 -1.24
CA LYS A 61 12.01 -11.36 -1.45
C LYS A 61 12.62 -10.22 -0.66
N GLN A 62 12.70 -9.05 -1.28
CA GLN A 62 13.16 -7.82 -0.66
C GLN A 62 11.98 -6.87 -0.46
N ARG A 63 11.92 -6.28 0.74
CA ARG A 63 11.00 -5.21 1.07
C ARG A 63 11.79 -3.94 1.37
N ILE A 64 11.36 -2.83 0.78
CA ILE A 64 11.92 -1.51 1.02
C ILE A 64 10.97 -0.74 1.93
N ILE A 65 11.46 -0.25 3.07
CA ILE A 65 10.69 0.59 3.99
C ILE A 65 11.38 1.95 4.07
N LEU A 66 10.72 2.97 3.52
CA LEU A 66 11.15 4.36 3.66
C LEU A 66 10.48 4.99 4.87
N VAL A 67 11.26 5.72 5.65
CA VAL A 67 10.80 6.38 6.87
C VAL A 67 11.33 7.80 6.88
N ALA A 68 10.43 8.78 6.98
CA ALA A 68 10.79 10.21 6.97
C ALA A 68 9.76 11.04 7.75
N SER A 69 10.06 12.32 7.99
CA SER A 69 9.09 13.27 8.59
C SER A 69 7.96 13.63 7.62
N ASP A 70 8.24 13.62 6.32
CA ASP A 70 7.26 13.72 5.23
C ASP A 70 7.91 13.29 3.91
N PHE A 71 7.10 13.17 2.85
CA PHE A 71 7.57 12.87 1.49
C PHE A 71 6.95 13.83 0.48
N ASP A 72 7.73 14.25 -0.50
CA ASP A 72 7.22 15.02 -1.63
C ASP A 72 6.40 14.14 -2.59
N GLU A 73 5.58 14.79 -3.42
CA GLU A 73 4.69 14.10 -4.37
C GLU A 73 5.44 13.24 -5.39
N GLN A 74 6.65 13.64 -5.81
CA GLN A 74 7.42 12.86 -6.78
C GLN A 74 7.92 11.55 -6.16
N THR A 75 8.39 11.62 -4.91
CA THR A 75 8.81 10.44 -4.15
C THR A 75 7.65 9.47 -3.93
N LEU A 76 6.48 9.98 -3.53
CA LEU A 76 5.28 9.14 -3.37
C LEU A 76 4.82 8.54 -4.71
N SER A 77 4.83 9.33 -5.79
CA SER A 77 4.48 8.85 -7.14
C SER A 77 5.42 7.73 -7.60
N ALA A 78 6.73 7.89 -7.41
CA ALA A 78 7.71 6.87 -7.75
C ALA A 78 7.53 5.59 -6.93
N ALA A 79 7.32 5.71 -5.62
CA ALA A 79 7.06 4.56 -4.74
C ALA A 79 5.75 3.85 -5.11
N ALA A 80 4.70 4.59 -5.48
CA ALA A 80 3.44 4.01 -5.95
C ALA A 80 3.63 3.27 -7.28
N TRP A 81 4.38 3.84 -8.23
CA TRP A 81 4.70 3.19 -9.50
C TRP A 81 5.51 1.91 -9.29
N LEU A 82 6.50 1.92 -8.39
CA LEU A 82 7.29 0.73 -8.03
C LEU A 82 6.42 -0.39 -7.46
N ASN A 83 5.50 -0.05 -6.55
CA ASN A 83 4.52 -1.01 -6.02
C ASN A 83 3.63 -1.60 -7.12
N SER A 84 3.19 -0.78 -8.09
CA SER A 84 2.39 -1.27 -9.22
C SER A 84 3.16 -2.27 -10.10
N ASN A 85 4.50 -2.20 -10.08
CA ASN A 85 5.42 -3.11 -10.76
C ASN A 85 6.01 -4.19 -9.83
N ASN A 86 5.29 -4.60 -8.78
CA ASN A 86 5.67 -5.70 -7.87
C ASN A 86 6.92 -5.47 -7.02
N VAL A 87 7.43 -4.24 -6.92
CA VAL A 87 8.46 -3.91 -5.92
C VAL A 87 7.77 -3.65 -4.59
N ASP A 88 8.03 -4.48 -3.57
CA ASP A 88 7.45 -4.31 -2.22
C ASP A 88 8.09 -3.10 -1.54
N MET A 89 7.41 -1.95 -1.58
CA MET A 89 7.90 -0.68 -1.06
C MET A 89 6.84 0.02 -0.21
N SER A 90 7.20 0.40 1.01
CA SER A 90 6.31 1.15 1.91
C SER A 90 6.93 2.48 2.32
N CYS A 91 6.09 3.51 2.47
CA CYS A 91 6.49 4.83 2.95
C CYS A 91 5.76 5.15 4.25
N TYR A 92 6.53 5.43 5.32
CA TYR A 92 6.01 5.78 6.63
C TYR A 92 6.44 7.18 7.03
N ARG A 93 5.46 7.98 7.45
CA ARG A 93 5.67 9.26 8.09
C ARG A 93 5.80 9.06 9.59
N LEU A 94 6.89 9.57 10.16
CA LEU A 94 7.10 9.63 11.61
C LEU A 94 6.96 11.06 12.09
N THR A 95 6.00 11.28 12.98
CA THR A 95 5.81 12.57 13.66
C THR A 95 6.11 12.40 15.15
N PRO A 96 7.19 13.02 15.67
CA PRO A 96 7.49 12.97 17.10
C PRO A 96 6.48 13.80 17.90
N TYR A 97 6.01 13.25 19.01
CA TYR A 97 5.15 13.91 19.98
C TYR A 97 5.78 13.80 21.36
N LYS A 98 5.88 14.91 22.08
CA LYS A 98 6.32 14.91 23.48
C LYS A 98 5.10 15.04 24.39
N LEU A 99 4.92 14.10 25.30
CA LEU A 99 3.90 14.15 26.34
C LEU A 99 4.60 14.00 27.68
N ASN A 100 4.58 15.05 28.50
CA ASN A 100 5.38 15.15 29.72
C ASN A 100 6.88 14.98 29.45
N GLU A 101 7.54 14.01 30.08
CA GLU A 101 8.95 13.66 29.84
C GLU A 101 9.12 12.59 28.75
N ASP A 102 8.04 11.99 28.28
CA ASP A 102 8.08 10.87 27.34
C ASP A 102 7.98 11.36 25.88
N LEU A 103 8.77 10.73 25.01
CA LEU A 103 8.77 10.95 23.57
C LEU A 103 8.08 9.78 22.87
N TYR A 104 7.06 10.10 22.08
CA TYR A 104 6.30 9.18 21.27
C TYR A 104 6.50 9.48 19.79
N PHE A 105 6.36 8.46 18.95
CA PHE A 105 6.25 8.64 17.51
C PHE A 105 4.86 8.24 17.07
N TYR A 106 4.17 9.16 16.42
CA TYR A 106 3.04 8.81 15.58
C TYR A 106 3.56 8.30 14.24
N VAL A 107 3.15 7.08 13.89
CA VAL A 107 3.59 6.39 12.68
C VAL A 107 2.41 6.30 11.73
N GLU A 108 2.51 6.93 10.57
CA GLU A 108 1.47 6.91 9.54
C GLU A 108 2.01 6.25 8.28
N LYS A 109 1.29 5.24 7.78
CA LYS A 109 1.61 4.58 6.51
C LYS A 109 0.99 5.38 5.36
N LEU A 110 1.84 5.99 4.54
CA LEU A 110 1.40 6.76 3.37
C LEU A 110 1.22 5.86 2.13
N LEU A 111 2.12 4.89 1.96
CA LEU A 111 2.10 3.94 0.86
C LEU A 111 2.45 2.51 1.32
N PRO A 112 1.84 1.47 0.71
CA PRO A 112 0.57 1.57 -0.02
C PRO A 112 -0.51 2.18 0.88
N VAL A 113 -1.43 2.94 0.28
CA VAL A 113 -2.54 3.55 1.03
C VAL A 113 -3.27 2.45 1.78
N THR A 114 -3.45 2.64 3.09
CA THR A 114 -4.15 1.68 3.94
C THR A 114 -5.58 1.55 3.43
N ASN A 115 -5.90 0.43 2.78
CA ASN A 115 -7.25 0.20 2.26
C ASN A 115 -8.12 -0.39 3.37
N TYR A 116 -9.45 -0.30 3.22
CA TYR A 116 -10.39 -0.92 4.16
C TYR A 116 -10.13 -2.43 4.31
N ASP A 117 -9.62 -3.07 3.25
CA ASP A 117 -9.16 -4.46 3.20
C ASP A 117 -8.07 -4.78 4.24
N ASP A 118 -7.21 -3.81 4.59
CA ASP A 118 -6.14 -3.99 5.59
C ASP A 118 -6.68 -4.05 7.03
N TYR A 119 -7.95 -3.66 7.26
CA TYR A 119 -8.62 -3.69 8.57
C TYR A 119 -9.54 -4.89 8.77
N TYR A 120 -9.88 -5.64 7.71
CA TYR A 120 -10.60 -6.89 7.90
C TYR A 120 -9.66 -7.90 8.55
N VAL A 121 -9.98 -8.31 9.77
CA VAL A 121 -9.42 -9.53 10.33
C VAL A 121 -9.94 -10.67 9.46
N ASN A 122 -9.06 -11.30 8.67
CA ASN A 122 -9.39 -12.57 8.05
C ASN A 122 -9.78 -13.54 9.17
N LEU A 123 -11.08 -13.75 9.35
CA LEU A 123 -11.65 -14.66 10.33
C LEU A 123 -11.52 -16.13 9.91
N MET A 124 -10.81 -16.40 8.81
CA MET A 124 -10.35 -17.73 8.45
C MET A 124 -8.87 -17.89 8.81
N ASP A 125 -8.67 -18.73 9.83
CA ASP A 125 -7.45 -19.42 10.25
C ASP A 125 -6.44 -18.68 11.16
N LYS A 126 -6.83 -18.61 12.44
CA LYS A 126 -5.90 -18.97 13.53
C LYS A 126 -5.62 -20.47 13.47
N SER A 127 -4.65 -20.87 12.64
CA SER A 127 -3.62 -21.87 12.95
C SER A 127 -2.93 -22.32 11.67
N VAL A 128 -1.61 -22.45 11.78
CA VAL A 128 -0.70 -23.12 10.84
C VAL A 128 -0.13 -22.22 9.73
N ILE A 129 1.17 -21.97 9.90
CA ILE A 129 2.18 -21.73 8.88
C ILE A 129 1.73 -22.32 7.54
N THR A 130 1.29 -21.46 6.61
CA THR A 130 1.02 -21.92 5.25
C THR A 130 1.95 -21.18 4.32
N THR A 131 3.05 -21.87 4.00
CA THR A 131 3.80 -21.73 2.75
C THR A 131 2.81 -21.76 1.59
N VAL A 132 2.50 -20.61 1.00
CA VAL A 132 1.69 -20.56 -0.23
C VAL A 132 2.64 -20.72 -1.41
N ASN A 133 2.98 -21.98 -1.70
CA ASN A 133 3.52 -22.39 -2.99
C ASN A 133 2.39 -22.44 -4.02
N GLY A 134 2.64 -21.87 -5.20
CA GLY A 134 2.03 -22.30 -6.46
C GLY A 134 0.62 -21.77 -6.77
N ASP A 135 0.57 -20.89 -7.76
CA ASP A 135 -0.55 -20.71 -8.68
C ASP A 135 -1.91 -20.31 -8.12
N LYS A 136 -1.95 -19.13 -7.51
CA LYS A 136 -3.00 -18.19 -7.87
C LYS A 136 -2.34 -17.02 -8.57
N LYS A 137 -2.57 -16.89 -9.89
CA LYS A 137 -2.41 -15.61 -10.58
C LYS A 137 -3.13 -14.58 -9.71
N ILE A 138 -2.38 -13.78 -8.97
CA ILE A 138 -2.90 -12.55 -8.39
C ILE A 138 -3.10 -11.65 -9.62
N THR A 139 -4.24 -11.82 -10.28
CA THR A 139 -4.77 -10.77 -11.14
C THR A 139 -5.06 -9.63 -10.18
N ARG A 140 -4.10 -8.73 -9.99
CA ARG A 140 -4.37 -7.39 -9.47
C ARG A 140 -5.39 -6.81 -10.44
N ARG A 141 -6.67 -6.93 -10.13
CA ARG A 141 -7.69 -6.15 -10.82
C ARG A 141 -7.43 -4.73 -10.36
N SER A 142 -6.79 -3.93 -11.21
CA SER A 142 -6.82 -2.48 -11.05
C SER A 142 -8.29 -2.12 -10.95
N LEU A 143 -8.73 -1.75 -9.75
CA LEU A 143 -10.14 -1.44 -9.58
C LEU A 143 -10.47 -0.26 -10.51
N PRO A 144 -11.56 -0.38 -11.29
CA PRO A 144 -11.93 0.58 -12.32
C PRO A 144 -12.04 1.98 -11.72
N LYS A 145 -11.52 2.96 -12.47
CA LYS A 145 -11.62 4.38 -12.15
C LYS A 145 -13.02 4.90 -12.50
N ILE A 146 -13.28 6.16 -12.15
CA ILE A 146 -14.59 6.79 -12.30
C ILE A 146 -15.02 6.84 -13.77
N ASP A 147 -14.08 7.02 -14.69
CA ASP A 147 -14.31 7.00 -16.13
C ASP A 147 -14.93 5.66 -16.58
N LEU A 148 -14.40 4.53 -16.09
CA LEU A 148 -14.97 3.21 -16.39
C LEU A 148 -16.36 3.03 -15.74
N MET A 149 -16.58 3.60 -14.55
CA MET A 149 -17.89 3.53 -13.90
C MET A 149 -18.95 4.33 -14.68
N LEU A 150 -18.56 5.45 -15.28
CA LEU A 150 -19.39 6.23 -16.21
C LEU A 150 -19.65 5.46 -17.50
N GLU A 151 -18.63 4.81 -18.08
CA GLU A 151 -18.77 3.94 -19.26
C GLU A 151 -19.71 2.75 -19.01
N TRP A 152 -19.64 2.15 -17.82
CA TRP A 152 -20.53 1.05 -17.42
C TRP A 152 -21.96 1.52 -17.11
N GLY A 153 -22.17 2.83 -16.98
CA GLY A 153 -23.46 3.42 -16.65
C GLY A 153 -23.92 3.14 -15.22
N VAL A 154 -23.03 2.66 -14.34
CA VAL A 154 -23.31 2.46 -12.92
C VAL A 154 -23.35 3.78 -12.14
N VAL A 155 -22.78 4.83 -12.74
CA VAL A 155 -22.96 6.24 -12.41
C VAL A 155 -23.05 7.02 -13.73
N LYS A 156 -23.62 8.22 -13.70
CA LYS A 156 -23.91 9.05 -14.87
C LYS A 156 -23.55 10.50 -14.64
N GLU A 157 -23.30 11.21 -15.73
CA GLU A 157 -23.18 12.67 -15.68
C GLU A 157 -24.48 13.27 -15.11
N GLY A 158 -24.33 14.13 -14.12
CA GLY A 158 -25.42 14.78 -13.42
C GLY A 158 -25.83 14.11 -12.12
N ASP A 159 -25.32 12.91 -11.81
CA ASP A 159 -25.53 12.26 -10.52
C ASP A 159 -25.04 13.13 -9.36
N ILE A 160 -25.72 13.03 -8.22
CA ILE A 160 -25.34 13.77 -7.02
C ILE A 160 -24.46 12.90 -6.14
N ILE A 161 -23.26 13.39 -5.86
CA ILE A 161 -22.31 12.79 -4.94
C ILE A 161 -22.34 13.56 -3.63
N VAL A 162 -22.52 12.84 -2.52
CA VAL A 162 -22.55 13.38 -1.15
C VAL A 162 -21.27 12.96 -0.43
N ALA A 163 -20.67 13.87 0.32
CA ALA A 163 -19.56 13.53 1.19
C ALA A 163 -20.05 12.68 2.39
N LYS A 164 -19.51 11.48 2.55
CA LYS A 164 -19.92 10.51 3.58
C LYS A 164 -19.92 11.10 5.00
N GLY A 165 -21.10 11.20 5.62
CA GLY A 165 -21.26 11.74 6.97
C GLY A 165 -21.27 13.28 7.03
N ARG A 166 -21.43 13.93 5.87
CA ARG A 166 -21.64 15.37 5.70
C ARG A 166 -22.88 15.61 4.83
N GLU A 167 -23.34 16.86 4.80
CA GLU A 167 -24.45 17.30 3.94
C GLU A 167 -23.95 17.97 2.65
N ASP A 168 -22.63 18.06 2.45
CA ASP A 168 -22.03 18.65 1.26
C ASP A 168 -22.26 17.80 0.02
N GLU A 169 -22.71 18.43 -1.06
CA GLU A 169 -23.08 17.78 -2.33
C GLU A 169 -22.30 18.35 -3.51
N GLY A 170 -21.94 17.48 -4.45
CA GLY A 170 -21.33 17.83 -5.72
C GLY A 170 -21.99 17.07 -6.86
N ARG A 171 -22.20 17.75 -7.99
CA ARG A 171 -22.78 17.13 -9.19
C ARG A 171 -21.67 16.50 -10.04
N LEU A 172 -21.77 15.20 -10.31
CA LEU A 172 -20.80 14.45 -11.11
C LEU A 172 -20.80 14.93 -12.56
N LEU A 173 -19.62 15.13 -13.13
CA LEU A 173 -19.40 15.49 -14.52
C LEU A 173 -18.94 14.28 -15.33
N SER A 174 -19.06 14.34 -16.66
CA SER A 174 -18.65 13.26 -17.57
C SER A 174 -17.15 12.98 -17.58
N ASN A 175 -16.32 13.87 -17.03
CA ASN A 175 -14.89 13.68 -16.84
C ASN A 175 -14.53 13.13 -15.43
N GLY A 176 -15.52 12.77 -14.62
CA GLY A 176 -15.32 12.24 -13.27
C GLY A 176 -15.07 13.30 -12.18
N ASN A 177 -15.00 14.59 -12.53
CA ASN A 177 -14.95 15.69 -11.57
C ASN A 177 -16.33 15.99 -10.99
N VAL A 178 -16.37 16.86 -9.99
CA VAL A 178 -17.60 17.33 -9.36
C VAL A 178 -17.75 18.84 -9.50
N MET A 179 -18.97 19.28 -9.83
CA MET A 179 -19.38 20.67 -9.84
C MET A 179 -19.97 21.02 -8.47
N VAL A 180 -19.35 21.95 -7.77
CA VAL A 180 -19.72 22.35 -6.41
C VAL A 180 -19.77 23.86 -6.36
N ASN A 181 -20.92 24.44 -5.99
CA ASN A 181 -21.12 25.90 -5.93
C ASN A 181 -20.73 26.65 -7.23
N GLY A 182 -20.84 26.01 -8.39
CA GLY A 182 -20.48 26.60 -9.69
C GLY A 182 -19.01 26.50 -10.07
N GLU A 183 -18.18 25.85 -9.25
CA GLU A 183 -16.77 25.58 -9.52
C GLU A 183 -16.56 24.08 -9.79
N GLU A 184 -15.78 23.77 -10.84
CA GLU A 184 -15.35 22.41 -11.11
C GLU A 184 -14.14 22.05 -10.25
N LYS A 185 -14.26 20.98 -9.46
CA LYS A 185 -13.17 20.45 -8.64
C LYS A 185 -13.01 18.95 -8.90
N SER A 186 -11.78 18.46 -8.78
CA SER A 186 -11.59 17.01 -8.70
C SER A 186 -12.26 16.50 -7.43
N MET A 187 -12.87 15.31 -7.51
CA MET A 187 -13.60 14.73 -6.37
C MET A 187 -12.69 14.59 -5.14
N GLN A 188 -11.39 14.32 -5.35
CA GLN A 188 -10.42 14.26 -4.26
C GLN A 188 -10.13 15.64 -3.66
N ALA A 189 -9.94 16.68 -4.46
CA ALA A 189 -9.70 18.04 -3.95
C ALA A 189 -10.90 18.55 -3.15
N TRP A 190 -12.11 18.35 -3.68
CA TRP A 190 -13.35 18.69 -3.01
C TRP A 190 -13.50 17.99 -1.65
N LEU A 191 -13.29 16.68 -1.60
CA LEU A 191 -13.39 15.94 -0.34
C LEU A 191 -12.30 16.35 0.67
N LYS A 192 -11.05 16.61 0.23
CA LYS A 192 -10.00 17.11 1.13
C LYS A 192 -10.39 18.44 1.78
N GLU A 193 -11.00 19.34 1.03
CA GLU A 193 -11.48 20.63 1.51
C GLU A 193 -12.58 20.46 2.58
N ILE A 194 -13.56 19.59 2.33
CA ILE A 194 -14.65 19.30 3.29
C ILE A 194 -14.14 18.70 4.60
N TYR A 195 -13.20 17.75 4.52
CA TYR A 195 -12.71 17.05 5.72
C TYR A 195 -11.51 17.75 6.38
N GLY A 196 -10.86 18.70 5.71
CA GLY A 196 -9.62 19.33 6.17
C GLY A 196 -8.43 18.36 6.20
N TRP A 197 -8.44 17.33 5.35
CA TRP A 197 -7.40 16.27 5.34
C TRP A 197 -6.37 16.50 4.24
N SER A 198 -5.12 16.10 4.49
CA SER A 198 -4.06 16.10 3.47
C SER A 198 -4.30 15.06 2.37
N SER A 199 -5.08 14.01 2.65
CA SER A 199 -5.48 12.97 1.70
C SER A 199 -6.82 12.35 2.09
N VAL A 200 -7.55 11.82 1.10
CA VAL A 200 -8.86 11.18 1.29
C VAL A 200 -9.05 10.05 0.27
N GLN A 201 -9.65 8.95 0.72
CA GLN A 201 -10.04 7.82 -0.15
C GLN A 201 -11.33 8.15 -0.90
N THR A 202 -11.19 8.81 -2.05
CA THR A 202 -12.29 9.36 -2.85
C THR A 202 -13.51 8.43 -2.97
N TYR A 203 -13.33 7.18 -3.42
CA TYR A 203 -14.43 6.24 -3.68
C TYR A 203 -15.19 5.78 -2.43
N VAL A 204 -14.55 5.82 -1.27
CA VAL A 204 -15.17 5.40 0.00
C VAL A 204 -15.95 6.56 0.61
N PHE A 205 -15.46 7.78 0.44
CA PHE A 205 -16.06 8.99 1.01
C PHE A 205 -17.03 9.71 0.06
N ALA A 206 -17.12 9.27 -1.19
CA ALA A 206 -18.12 9.68 -2.16
C ALA A 206 -19.32 8.73 -2.12
N VAL A 207 -20.47 9.23 -1.70
CA VAL A 207 -21.74 8.51 -1.64
C VAL A 207 -22.60 8.95 -2.81
N HIS A 208 -23.07 8.01 -3.62
CA HIS A 208 -24.05 8.30 -4.65
C HIS A 208 -25.42 8.50 -4.00
N LYS A 209 -25.99 9.71 -4.13
CA LYS A 209 -27.18 10.14 -3.39
C LYS A 209 -28.40 9.26 -3.67
N GLU A 210 -28.60 8.88 -4.93
CA GLU A 210 -29.78 8.10 -5.35
C GLU A 210 -29.76 6.67 -4.78
N THR A 211 -28.59 6.03 -4.78
CA THR A 211 -28.45 4.64 -4.30
C THR A 211 -28.11 4.54 -2.82
N GLY A 212 -27.65 5.64 -2.21
CA GLY A 212 -27.12 5.66 -0.83
C GLY A 212 -25.82 4.87 -0.65
N LYS A 213 -25.25 4.33 -1.72
CA LYS A 213 -24.04 3.51 -1.71
C LYS A 213 -22.80 4.36 -1.97
N THR A 214 -21.67 3.96 -1.41
CA THR A 214 -20.38 4.56 -1.79
C THR A 214 -20.01 4.15 -3.21
N LEU A 215 -19.19 4.96 -3.89
CA LEU A 215 -18.68 4.58 -5.21
C LEU A 215 -17.84 3.28 -5.14
N SER A 216 -17.19 2.99 -4.01
CA SER A 216 -16.52 1.70 -3.79
C SER A 216 -17.51 0.53 -3.80
N GLN A 217 -18.64 0.66 -3.09
CA GLN A 217 -19.68 -0.38 -3.05
C GLN A 217 -20.32 -0.60 -4.41
N ILE A 218 -20.63 0.48 -5.14
CA ILE A 218 -21.20 0.38 -6.50
C ILE A 218 -20.26 -0.39 -7.43
N ARG A 219 -18.96 -0.11 -7.30
CA ARG A 219 -17.92 -0.79 -8.08
C ARG A 219 -17.78 -2.26 -7.70
N GLU A 220 -17.79 -2.58 -6.41
CA GLU A 220 -17.71 -3.96 -5.91
C GLU A 220 -18.93 -4.78 -6.36
N ASP A 221 -20.13 -4.22 -6.23
CA ASP A 221 -21.38 -4.86 -6.66
C ASP A 221 -21.37 -5.19 -8.15
N TYR A 222 -20.97 -4.24 -9.00
CA TYR A 222 -20.91 -4.45 -10.44
C TYR A 222 -19.86 -5.49 -10.84
N MET A 223 -18.70 -5.47 -10.18
CA MET A 223 -17.64 -6.46 -10.44
C MET A 223 -18.06 -7.86 -10.02
N ALA A 224 -18.75 -8.01 -8.89
CA ALA A 224 -19.28 -9.29 -8.43
C ALA A 224 -20.35 -9.85 -9.40
N GLN A 225 -21.25 -8.98 -9.91
CA GLN A 225 -22.24 -9.36 -10.92
C GLN A 225 -21.57 -9.84 -12.23
N LYS A 226 -20.56 -9.10 -12.71
CA LYS A 226 -19.78 -9.48 -13.89
C LYS A 226 -19.05 -10.83 -13.72
N GLU A 227 -18.54 -11.12 -12.53
CA GLU A 227 -17.90 -12.41 -12.24
C GLU A 227 -18.88 -13.57 -12.25
N SER A 228 -20.06 -13.41 -11.64
CA SER A 228 -21.11 -14.44 -11.68
C SER A 228 -21.56 -14.72 -13.11
N GLU A 229 -21.77 -13.68 -13.93
CA GLU A 229 -22.15 -13.82 -15.34
C GLU A 229 -21.07 -14.51 -16.18
N SER A 230 -19.79 -14.29 -15.87
CA SER A 230 -18.67 -14.91 -16.59
C SER A 230 -18.40 -16.38 -16.22
N THR A 231 -18.96 -16.84 -15.10
CA THR A 231 -18.76 -18.21 -14.57
C THR A 231 -19.89 -19.16 -15.00
N GLU A 232 -21.02 -18.62 -15.48
CA GLU A 232 -22.20 -19.37 -15.93
C GLU A 232 -22.21 -19.68 -17.45
N VAL A 233 -21.12 -19.38 -18.18
CA VAL A 233 -20.97 -19.63 -19.64
C VAL A 233 -19.93 -20.72 -19.93
#